data_AF-A0A920V6U1-F1
#
_entry.id   AF-A0A920V6U1-F1
#
_cell.length_a   1.000
_cell.length_b   1.000
_cell.length_c   1.000
_cell.angle_alpha   90.00
_cell.angle_beta   90.00
_cell.angle_gamma   90.00
#
_symmetry.space_group_name_H-M   'P 1'
#
loop_
_entity.id
_entity.type
_entity.pdbx_description
1 polymer ?
#
loop_
_entity_poly.entity_id
_entity_poly.type
_entity_poly.pdbx_seq_one_letter_code
_entity_poly.pdbx_strand_id
1 'polypeptide(L)'
;MVNTAGSIALKNNAPSNDAHLITRLNKGGYYVIGKTNLSEWANFRSYESVSGWSSIGGQTQNPFGENRNPCGSSSGSAVAVAAGLVSVAIGTETNGSISCPASVNGVVGIKPQLDWLVVQELFQSQRHRTRQDQWLEP
;
A
#
# COMPACT_ATOMS: atom_id res chain seq x y z
N MET A 1 -7.26 -4.15 13.26
CA MET A 1 -6.36 -5.18 12.67
C MET A 1 -4.92 -4.69 12.79
N VAL A 2 -3.94 -5.58 12.83
CA VAL A 2 -2.50 -5.20 12.90
C VAL A 2 -2.02 -4.60 11.58
N ASN A 3 -1.07 -3.67 11.66
CA ASN A 3 -0.37 -3.04 10.54
C ASN A 3 1.11 -3.43 10.60
N THR A 4 1.49 -4.43 9.81
CA THR A 4 2.81 -5.08 9.95
C THR A 4 3.84 -4.66 8.91
N ALA A 5 3.40 -4.01 7.81
CA ALA A 5 4.22 -3.82 6.59
C ALA A 5 4.85 -5.14 6.07
N GLY A 6 4.25 -6.29 6.39
CA GLY A 6 4.77 -7.62 6.09
C GLY A 6 5.83 -8.14 7.07
N SER A 7 6.31 -7.31 8.00
CA SER A 7 7.44 -7.60 8.88
C SER A 7 7.03 -8.20 10.22
N ILE A 8 7.78 -9.22 10.67
CA ILE A 8 7.63 -9.83 12.01
C ILE A 8 7.91 -8.82 13.12
N ALA A 9 8.74 -7.81 12.89
CA ALA A 9 9.02 -6.75 13.86
C ALA A 9 7.74 -6.00 14.28
N LEU A 10 6.75 -5.93 13.39
CA LEU A 10 5.49 -5.25 13.61
C LEU A 10 4.31 -6.21 13.74
N LYS A 11 4.55 -7.52 14.00
CA LYS A 11 3.48 -8.55 14.05
C LYS A 11 2.32 -8.20 14.99
N ASN A 12 2.61 -7.47 16.07
CA ASN A 12 1.65 -7.06 17.09
C ASN A 12 1.35 -5.55 17.04
N ASN A 13 1.81 -4.85 16.00
CA ASN A 13 1.55 -3.42 15.86
C ASN A 13 0.09 -3.20 15.49
N ALA A 14 -0.75 -2.88 16.48
CA ALA A 14 -2.15 -2.54 16.31
C ALA A 14 -2.35 -1.06 16.67
N PRO A 15 -2.30 -0.13 15.69
CA PRO A 15 -2.55 1.28 15.95
C PRO A 15 -3.91 1.50 16.59
N SER A 16 -3.99 2.44 17.54
CA SER A 16 -5.23 2.80 18.22
C SER A 16 -6.22 3.56 17.33
N ASN A 17 -5.72 4.16 16.25
CA ASN A 17 -6.51 4.98 15.33
C ASN A 17 -6.46 4.40 13.91
N ASP A 18 -7.60 4.49 13.22
CA ASP A 18 -7.69 4.22 11.79
C ASP A 18 -6.95 5.30 10.97
N ALA A 19 -6.36 4.88 9.85
CA ALA A 19 -5.82 5.82 8.88
C ALA A 19 -6.93 6.72 8.33
N HIS A 20 -6.60 7.97 7.99
CA HIS A 20 -7.59 8.96 7.55
C HIS A 20 -8.50 8.47 6.40
N LEU A 21 -7.92 7.79 5.41
CA LEU A 21 -8.66 7.16 4.32
C LEU A 21 -9.69 6.13 4.81
N ILE A 22 -9.29 5.28 5.76
CA ILE A 22 -10.17 4.24 6.34
C ILE A 22 -11.33 4.89 7.10
N THR A 23 -11.05 5.93 7.89
CA THR A 23 -12.10 6.71 8.57
C THR A 23 -13.11 7.30 7.58
N ARG A 24 -12.66 7.80 6.43
CA ARG A 24 -13.56 8.33 5.38
C ARG A 24 -14.38 7.24 4.70
N LEU A 25 -13.79 6.09 4.42
CA LEU A 25 -14.49 4.94 3.84
C LEU A 25 -15.56 4.40 4.78
N ASN A 26 -15.23 4.24 6.07
CA ASN A 26 -16.19 3.82 7.09
C ASN A 26 -17.37 4.80 7.20
N LYS A 27 -17.10 6.12 7.19
CA LYS A 27 -18.15 7.15 7.16
C LYS A 27 -19.01 7.11 5.89
N GLY A 28 -18.45 6.62 4.78
CA GLY A 28 -19.14 6.43 3.51
C GLY A 28 -19.93 5.11 3.41
N GLY A 29 -19.99 4.31 4.48
CA GLY A 29 -20.71 3.03 4.50
C GLY A 29 -19.93 1.83 3.96
N TYR A 30 -18.61 1.98 3.74
CA TYR A 30 -17.74 0.87 3.36
C TYR A 30 -17.19 0.16 4.60
N TYR A 31 -16.96 -1.15 4.48
CA TYR A 31 -16.39 -1.96 5.56
C TYR A 31 -15.08 -2.61 5.12
N VAL A 32 -14.04 -2.48 5.94
CA VAL A 32 -12.75 -3.13 5.71
C VAL A 32 -12.80 -4.57 6.22
N ILE A 33 -12.79 -5.54 5.31
CA ILE A 33 -12.92 -6.98 5.66
C ILE A 33 -11.59 -7.65 6.00
N GLY A 34 -10.45 -7.00 5.73
CA GLY A 34 -9.15 -7.62 5.90
C GLY A 34 -7.97 -6.74 5.51
N LYS A 35 -6.78 -7.34 5.55
CA LYS A 35 -5.50 -6.77 5.08
C LYS A 35 -4.90 -7.75 4.08
N THR A 36 -4.33 -7.23 3.01
CA THR A 36 -3.63 -8.02 1.99
C THR A 36 -2.14 -8.10 2.30
N ASN A 37 -1.47 -9.13 1.79
CA ASN A 37 -0.01 -9.23 1.83
C ASN A 37 0.64 -8.23 0.85
N LEU A 38 1.92 -7.93 1.05
CA LEU A 38 2.72 -7.02 0.22
C LEU A 38 4.17 -7.50 0.12
N SER A 39 4.95 -6.91 -0.80
CA SER A 39 6.41 -6.97 -0.68
C SER A 39 6.84 -6.27 0.61
N GLU A 40 7.52 -6.98 1.52
CA GLU A 40 7.88 -6.48 2.85
C GLU A 40 8.53 -5.09 2.80
N TRP A 41 8.14 -4.21 3.73
CA TRP A 41 8.57 -2.79 3.77
C TRP A 41 8.35 -2.06 2.45
N ALA A 42 7.22 -2.33 1.79
CA ALA A 42 6.87 -1.76 0.50
C ALA A 42 7.98 -1.95 -0.56
N ASN A 43 8.64 -3.11 -0.55
CA ASN A 43 9.77 -3.46 -1.42
C ASN A 43 11.05 -2.64 -1.20
N PHE A 44 11.18 -1.94 -0.07
CA PHE A 44 12.33 -1.08 0.25
C PHE A 44 13.25 -1.70 1.32
N ARG A 45 13.44 -3.02 1.26
CA ARG A 45 14.27 -3.79 2.22
C ARG A 45 15.60 -4.27 1.64
N SER A 46 15.64 -4.61 0.35
CA SER A 46 16.82 -5.21 -0.31
C SER A 46 16.77 -4.96 -1.81
N TYR A 47 17.96 -4.88 -2.43
CA TYR A 47 18.13 -4.89 -3.89
C TYR A 47 17.76 -6.24 -4.52
N GLU A 48 17.85 -7.33 -3.75
CA GLU A 48 17.48 -8.69 -4.17
C GLU A 48 16.13 -9.11 -3.54
N SER A 49 15.21 -8.16 -3.42
CA SER A 49 13.87 -8.42 -2.88
C SER A 49 13.03 -9.27 -3.83
N VAL A 50 12.19 -10.14 -3.26
CA VAL A 50 11.20 -10.92 -4.02
C VAL A 50 9.85 -10.24 -3.90
N SER A 51 9.29 -9.81 -5.04
CA SER A 51 8.00 -9.12 -5.06
C SER A 51 6.85 -10.02 -4.60
N GLY A 52 5.99 -9.50 -3.74
CA GLY A 52 4.89 -10.24 -3.10
C GLY A 52 5.30 -11.12 -1.92
N TRP A 53 6.58 -11.15 -1.56
CA TRP A 53 7.04 -11.86 -0.36
C TRP A 53 7.05 -10.96 0.88
N SER A 54 6.59 -11.49 2.01
CA SER A 54 6.89 -10.94 3.33
C SER A 54 7.07 -12.01 4.41
N SER A 55 7.73 -11.65 5.51
CA SER A 55 7.98 -12.59 6.60
C SER A 55 6.69 -13.04 7.31
N ILE A 56 5.65 -12.20 7.31
CA ILE A 56 4.34 -12.52 7.91
C ILE A 56 3.41 -13.23 6.93
N GLY A 57 3.34 -12.76 5.69
CA GLY A 57 2.37 -13.22 4.70
C GLY A 57 2.89 -14.30 3.75
N GLY A 58 4.18 -14.62 3.81
CA GLY A 58 4.82 -15.51 2.83
C GLY A 58 4.82 -14.91 1.43
N GLN A 59 4.89 -15.78 0.41
CA GLN A 59 4.84 -15.40 -1.00
C GLN A 59 3.40 -15.33 -1.51
N THR A 60 2.96 -14.13 -1.90
CA THR A 60 1.74 -13.97 -2.70
C THR A 60 1.94 -14.56 -4.09
N GLN A 61 0.99 -15.36 -4.55
CA GLN A 61 1.02 -15.98 -5.87
C GLN A 61 0.13 -15.22 -6.85
N ASN A 62 0.58 -15.10 -8.10
CA ASN A 62 -0.21 -14.52 -9.16
C ASN A 62 -1.34 -15.50 -9.57
N PRO A 63 -2.61 -15.07 -9.65
CA PRO A 63 -3.75 -15.96 -9.90
C PRO A 63 -3.75 -16.58 -11.31
N PHE A 64 -2.95 -16.04 -12.24
CA PHE A 64 -2.80 -16.58 -13.60
C PHE A 64 -1.69 -17.65 -13.71
N GLY A 65 -1.03 -18.02 -12.61
CA GLY A 65 -0.12 -19.17 -12.58
C GLY A 65 0.98 -19.08 -11.51
N GLU A 66 1.36 -20.23 -10.96
CA GLU A 66 2.29 -20.37 -9.82
C GLU A 66 3.73 -19.92 -10.12
N ASN A 67 4.13 -19.90 -11.40
CA ASN A 67 5.46 -19.44 -11.83
C ASN A 67 5.47 -17.97 -12.28
N ARG A 68 4.45 -17.19 -11.91
CA ARG A 68 4.33 -15.78 -12.26
C ARG A 68 4.48 -14.90 -11.02
N ASN A 69 5.32 -13.88 -11.15
CA ASN A 69 5.47 -12.87 -10.12
C ASN A 69 4.19 -12.00 -10.07
N PRO A 70 3.64 -11.66 -8.89
CA PRO A 70 2.48 -10.77 -8.78
C PRO A 70 2.86 -9.27 -8.93
N CYS A 71 4.12 -8.95 -9.19
CA CYS A 71 4.75 -7.65 -8.97
C CYS A 71 4.49 -7.12 -7.55
N GLY A 72 4.76 -5.84 -7.28
CA GLY A 72 4.60 -5.27 -5.95
C GLY A 72 4.92 -3.78 -5.92
N SER A 73 4.83 -3.14 -4.76
CA SER A 73 4.58 -3.78 -3.46
C SER A 73 3.12 -4.13 -3.13
N SER A 74 2.11 -3.56 -3.80
CA SER A 74 0.67 -3.85 -3.51
C SER A 74 0.19 -5.19 -4.09
N SER A 75 1.00 -6.24 -3.96
CA SER A 75 0.82 -7.55 -4.59
C SER A 75 -0.51 -8.20 -4.19
N GLY A 76 -0.77 -8.34 -2.89
CA GLY A 76 -1.98 -8.99 -2.40
C GLY A 76 -3.25 -8.21 -2.76
N SER A 77 -3.19 -6.88 -2.85
CA SER A 77 -4.34 -6.06 -3.27
C SER A 77 -4.72 -6.31 -4.71
N ALA A 78 -3.74 -6.35 -5.63
CA ALA A 78 -4.02 -6.65 -7.03
C ALA A 78 -4.50 -8.10 -7.22
N VAL A 79 -3.86 -9.06 -6.55
CA VAL A 79 -4.24 -10.47 -6.59
C VAL A 79 -5.65 -10.70 -6.03
N ALA A 80 -6.02 -10.05 -4.92
CA ALA A 80 -7.33 -10.22 -4.32
C ALA A 80 -8.47 -9.73 -5.24
N VAL A 81 -8.26 -8.63 -5.97
CA VAL A 81 -9.22 -8.16 -6.97
C VAL A 81 -9.24 -9.10 -8.18
N ALA A 82 -8.08 -9.47 -8.70
CA ALA A 82 -7.96 -10.33 -9.87
C ALA A 82 -8.57 -11.73 -9.67
N ALA A 83 -8.45 -12.28 -8.47
CA ALA A 83 -9.04 -13.56 -8.08
C ALA A 83 -10.52 -13.46 -7.67
N GLY A 84 -11.14 -12.28 -7.73
CA GLY A 84 -12.55 -12.07 -7.36
C GLY A 84 -12.84 -12.20 -5.86
N LEU A 85 -11.82 -12.10 -5.00
CA LEU A 85 -11.99 -12.17 -3.54
C LEU A 85 -12.64 -10.91 -2.97
N VAL A 86 -12.41 -9.77 -3.62
CA VAL A 86 -13.00 -8.46 -3.28
C VAL A 86 -13.31 -7.68 -4.55
N SER A 87 -14.34 -6.82 -4.48
CA SER A 87 -14.69 -5.93 -5.60
C SER A 87 -13.66 -4.82 -5.81
N VAL A 88 -13.05 -4.33 -4.72
CA VAL A 88 -12.03 -3.27 -4.74
C VAL A 88 -11.01 -3.51 -3.62
N ALA A 89 -9.79 -3.04 -3.83
CA ALA A 89 -8.73 -3.06 -2.83
C ALA A 89 -7.95 -1.74 -2.85
N ILE A 90 -7.31 -1.42 -1.73
CA ILE A 90 -6.46 -0.24 -1.58
C ILE A 90 -5.00 -0.68 -1.67
N GLY A 91 -4.21 0.05 -2.44
CA GLY A 91 -2.76 -0.09 -2.52
C GLY A 91 -2.05 1.23 -2.25
N THR A 92 -0.74 1.18 -2.11
CA THR A 92 0.12 2.38 -1.98
C THR A 92 1.21 2.34 -3.04
N GLU A 93 1.61 3.51 -3.53
CA GLU A 93 2.66 3.63 -4.53
C GLU A 93 3.67 4.71 -4.19
N THR A 94 4.93 4.27 -4.03
CA THR A 94 6.11 5.15 -4.07
C THR A 94 6.58 5.31 -5.51
N ASN A 95 6.75 4.19 -6.22
CA ASN A 95 7.10 4.11 -7.64
C ASN A 95 6.69 2.73 -8.17
N GLY A 96 5.64 2.64 -8.99
CA GLY A 96 5.18 1.38 -9.59
C GLY A 96 4.34 0.45 -8.69
N SER A 97 4.31 0.64 -7.37
CA SER A 97 3.68 -0.29 -6.43
C SER A 97 2.16 -0.44 -6.47
N ILE A 98 1.42 0.34 -7.26
CA ILE A 98 0.01 0.12 -7.63
C ILE A 98 -0.05 -0.29 -9.11
N SER A 99 0.58 0.48 -10.00
CA SER A 99 0.48 0.30 -11.45
C SER A 99 1.09 -1.02 -11.96
N CYS A 100 2.25 -1.42 -11.45
CA CYS A 100 2.88 -2.68 -11.83
C CYS A 100 2.07 -3.92 -11.39
N PRO A 101 1.71 -4.10 -10.10
CA PRO A 101 0.89 -5.24 -9.70
C PRO A 101 -0.50 -5.21 -10.34
N ALA A 102 -1.09 -4.04 -10.59
CA ALA A 102 -2.35 -3.98 -11.33
C ALA A 102 -2.21 -4.55 -12.76
N SER A 103 -1.20 -4.08 -13.50
CA SER A 103 -0.92 -4.54 -14.88
C SER A 103 -0.63 -6.05 -14.94
N VAL A 104 0.27 -6.54 -14.08
CA VAL A 104 0.70 -7.94 -14.06
C VAL A 104 -0.41 -8.92 -13.63
N ASN A 105 -1.38 -8.44 -12.84
CA ASN A 105 -2.55 -9.23 -12.44
C ASN A 105 -3.84 -8.83 -13.19
N GLY A 106 -3.74 -8.15 -14.32
CA GLY A 106 -4.88 -7.92 -15.21
C GLY A 106 -6.03 -7.11 -14.60
N VAL A 107 -5.74 -6.20 -13.66
CA VAL A 107 -6.73 -5.32 -13.02
C VAL A 107 -6.36 -3.85 -13.22
N VAL A 108 -7.33 -2.97 -12.98
CA VAL A 108 -7.10 -1.52 -13.05
C VAL A 108 -6.49 -1.03 -11.74
N GLY A 109 -5.41 -0.26 -11.84
CA GLY A 109 -4.76 0.41 -10.70
C GLY A 109 -4.59 1.89 -10.98
N ILE A 110 -4.99 2.74 -10.04
CA ILE A 110 -4.91 4.21 -10.16
C ILE A 110 -4.00 4.73 -9.06
N LYS A 111 -2.85 5.28 -9.44
CA LYS A 111 -2.05 6.12 -8.54
C LYS A 111 -2.54 7.57 -8.68
N PRO A 112 -3.19 8.16 -7.66
CA PRO A 112 -3.62 9.55 -7.75
C PRO A 112 -2.42 10.51 -7.81
N GLN A 113 -2.72 11.78 -8.04
CA GLN A 113 -1.78 12.86 -7.82
C GLN A 113 -1.33 12.85 -6.36
N LEU A 114 -0.07 13.25 -6.11
CA LEU A 114 0.41 13.45 -4.75
C LEU A 114 -0.54 14.39 -3.99
N ASP A 115 -0.77 14.11 -2.70
CA ASP A 115 -1.60 14.88 -1.76
C ASP A 115 -3.12 14.87 -2.00
N TRP A 116 -3.64 14.13 -2.99
CA TRP A 116 -5.09 13.93 -3.16
C TRP A 116 -5.70 12.99 -2.12
N LEU A 117 -4.92 11.99 -1.69
CA LEU A 117 -5.26 11.12 -0.58
C LEU A 117 -4.23 11.37 0.52
N VAL A 118 -4.66 12.00 1.61
CA VAL A 118 -3.78 12.30 2.75
C VAL A 118 -3.42 10.98 3.44
N VAL A 119 -2.21 10.48 3.19
CA VAL A 119 -1.58 9.40 3.97
C VAL A 119 -0.94 10.06 5.18
N GLN A 120 -1.66 10.09 6.30
CA GLN A 120 -1.10 10.58 7.56
C GLN A 120 -0.38 9.42 8.25
N GLU A 121 0.89 9.20 7.93
CA GLU A 121 1.81 8.43 8.77
C GLU A 121 2.89 9.39 9.29
N LEU A 122 3.02 9.47 10.62
CA LEU A 122 4.01 10.26 11.33
C LEU A 122 5.41 9.69 11.10
N PHE A 123 6.00 9.99 9.95
CA PHE A 123 7.44 10.13 9.80
C PHE A 123 7.71 11.35 8.92
N GLN A 124 7.87 12.50 9.58
CA GLN A 124 8.52 13.65 8.94
C GLN A 124 9.99 13.27 8.68
N SER A 125 10.24 12.66 7.53
CA SER A 125 11.55 12.73 6.89
C SER A 125 11.81 14.20 6.61
N GLN A 126 12.79 14.76 7.32
CA GLN A 126 13.31 16.11 7.19
C GLN A 126 13.61 16.42 5.72
N ARG A 127 12.64 16.99 4.99
CA ARG A 127 12.93 17.78 3.79
C ARG A 127 12.94 19.23 4.23
N HIS A 128 14.15 19.79 4.21
CA HIS A 128 14.45 21.19 4.49
C HIS A 128 13.39 22.13 3.93
N ARG A 129 12.75 22.90 4.82
CA ARG A 129 12.15 24.19 4.46
C ARG A 129 13.29 25.11 4.04
N THR A 130 13.30 25.53 2.79
CA THR A 130 13.95 26.77 2.36
C THR A 130 12.97 27.60 1.54
N ARG A 131 12.76 28.84 2.00
CA ARG A 131 11.93 29.95 1.46
C ARG A 131 10.42 29.68 1.54
N GLN A 132 9.69 30.13 2.57
CA GLN A 132 9.49 31.50 3.07
C GLN A 132 8.91 32.41 1.97
N ASP A 133 7.59 32.26 1.78
CA ASP A 133 6.72 33.29 1.25
C ASP A 133 6.90 34.57 2.07
N GLN A 134 7.38 35.63 1.42
CA GLN A 134 7.22 36.99 1.90
C GLN A 134 5.96 37.56 1.27
N TRP A 135 4.87 37.43 2.02
CA TRP A 135 3.81 38.42 2.29
C TRP A 135 3.50 39.47 1.21
N LEU A 136 2.25 39.37 0.73
CA LEU A 136 1.50 40.44 0.07
C LEU A 136 1.30 41.65 1.01
N GLU A 137 1.72 42.80 0.49
CA GLU A 137 1.09 44.14 0.52
C GLU A 137 0.82 44.85 1.87
N PRO A 138 0.74 46.19 1.80
CA PRO A 138 -0.53 46.88 2.04
C PRO A 138 -1.19 47.42 0.76
#